data_AF-A0A6G0AKX9-F1
#
_entry.id   AF-A0A6G0AKX9-F1
#
_cell.length_a   1.000
_cell.length_b   1.000
_cell.length_c   1.000
_cell.angle_alpha   90.00
_cell.angle_beta   90.00
_cell.angle_gamma   90.00
#
_symmetry.space_group_name_H-M   'P 1'
#
loop_
_entity.id
_entity.type
_entity.pdbx_description
1 polymer ?
#
loop_
_entity_poly.entity_id
_entity_poly.type
_entity_poly.pdbx_seq_one_letter_code
_entity_poly.pdbx_strand_id
1 'polypeptide(L)'
;MVTLQTTNIKTITAADGSFVLTNAIGADLVIVSAKKYYYNSSVTVSSPTTNVEILIESVPQDNNPNYNFMDPEVCGSCHPDQYDQWTGSPMSLAGVNAWVYDTYNGTGTPGGMGGFVYTRDSFLAGNNPESECASCHQPEPWIKNPFSALEPIDSLSVGSMHGISCEACHKIAHVDESKINYPGIYPGVVTYTRPEVTSSQIQYGVLGDSDFNLFSLMRSSYQPQLTAVVCASCHQDKNDPDEDGDFEEENGVISEPTYLEWLDSPYSDPQSPYYATCVDCHMPSYGASFVCTQINLQRDSSTIRAHDIKGTTPEYLENAVELNINPQPSGNEVNVEVTITNNNTGHHVPTGVTIRNMILLVEAFTKQDSTPLIYTGTQLVHELGGIGDPAQGYYAGLPGKFYSKVNHDSSGNGPTFFTDATGIIFDNRIAALDTDTSSYSFEIPGGGVEYVVRARLIYRRSFRFLTDAKQWQYDGHNNPLEDVMPPYFGHLMEEKIWESGVTSVSGIPLINFSLEQNYPNPFNPSTVISYRLPVSSDVSLKVYDVLGNLVATLIDEFKPAGSYAVEFRSHSDEGQNLPAGRQGLSSGIYFYKLQAGSYTETKKMILIK
;
A
#
# COMPACT_ATOMS: atom_id res chain seq x y z
N MET A 1 -22.64 -16.61 -12.08
CA MET A 1 -21.61 -17.38 -12.81
C MET A 1 -21.63 -18.81 -12.31
N VAL A 2 -21.14 -19.74 -13.12
CA VAL A 2 -20.97 -21.16 -12.75
C VAL A 2 -19.51 -21.54 -12.98
N THR A 3 -18.92 -22.25 -12.03
CA THR A 3 -17.50 -22.63 -12.05
C THR A 3 -17.31 -24.10 -11.71
N LEU A 4 -16.18 -24.67 -12.12
CA LEU A 4 -15.65 -25.88 -11.50
C LEU A 4 -14.85 -25.43 -10.26
N GLN A 5 -15.21 -25.98 -9.09
CA GLN A 5 -14.70 -25.55 -7.79
C GLN A 5 -13.17 -25.43 -7.77
N THR A 6 -12.67 -24.31 -7.24
CA THR A 6 -11.23 -23.99 -7.09
C THR A 6 -10.38 -24.06 -8.36
N THR A 7 -11.01 -23.91 -9.54
CA THR A 7 -10.32 -23.83 -10.83
C THR A 7 -10.67 -22.55 -11.58
N ASN A 8 -9.91 -22.27 -12.66
CA ASN A 8 -10.22 -21.17 -13.58
C ASN A 8 -11.31 -21.52 -14.62
N ILE A 9 -11.88 -22.74 -14.59
CA ILE A 9 -12.95 -23.16 -15.49
C ILE A 9 -14.26 -22.53 -15.03
N LYS A 10 -14.79 -21.58 -15.80
CA LYS A 10 -15.99 -20.83 -15.48
C LYS A 10 -16.81 -20.46 -16.73
N THR A 11 -18.10 -20.22 -16.51
CA THR A 11 -19.02 -19.67 -17.51
C THR A 11 -20.00 -18.69 -16.85
N ILE A 12 -20.63 -17.85 -17.66
CA ILE A 12 -21.77 -17.03 -17.25
C ILE A 12 -23.04 -17.77 -17.67
N THR A 13 -24.07 -17.73 -16.81
CA THR A 13 -25.40 -18.27 -17.11
C THR A 13 -26.10 -17.39 -18.13
N ALA A 14 -26.89 -17.97 -19.03
CA ALA A 14 -27.83 -17.23 -19.84
C ALA A 14 -28.94 -16.61 -18.97
N ALA A 15 -29.76 -15.74 -19.57
CA ALA A 15 -30.83 -15.04 -18.85
C ALA A 15 -31.89 -15.99 -18.24
N ASP A 16 -32.07 -17.17 -18.83
CA ASP A 16 -32.95 -18.23 -18.34
C ASP A 16 -32.29 -19.14 -17.27
N GLY A 17 -31.05 -18.84 -16.88
CA GLY A 17 -30.26 -19.61 -15.91
C GLY A 17 -29.51 -20.80 -16.51
N SER A 18 -29.68 -21.11 -17.79
CA SER A 18 -28.95 -22.20 -18.45
C SER A 18 -27.46 -21.90 -18.57
N PHE A 19 -26.63 -22.94 -18.56
CA PHE A 19 -25.17 -22.80 -18.66
C PHE A 19 -24.54 -24.00 -19.37
N VAL A 20 -23.35 -23.78 -19.93
CA VAL A 20 -22.48 -24.84 -20.46
C VAL A 20 -21.10 -24.62 -19.89
N LEU A 21 -20.64 -25.54 -19.04
CA LEU A 21 -19.30 -25.50 -18.47
C LEU A 21 -18.37 -26.37 -19.31
N THR A 22 -17.61 -25.75 -20.21
CA THR A 22 -16.65 -26.45 -21.08
C THR A 22 -15.39 -26.83 -20.29
N ASN A 23 -14.67 -27.86 -20.74
CA ASN A 23 -13.39 -28.31 -20.16
C ASN A 23 -13.46 -28.85 -18.73
N ALA A 24 -14.65 -29.02 -18.14
CA ALA A 24 -14.82 -29.80 -16.92
C ALA A 24 -14.62 -31.28 -17.26
N ILE A 25 -13.43 -31.82 -16.97
CA ILE A 25 -13.02 -33.20 -17.25
C ILE A 25 -12.64 -33.91 -15.95
N GLY A 26 -12.83 -35.23 -15.90
CA GLY A 26 -12.49 -36.05 -14.74
C GLY A 26 -13.70 -36.64 -14.03
N ALA A 27 -13.52 -37.01 -12.78
CA ALA A 27 -14.54 -37.56 -11.90
C ALA A 27 -14.75 -36.65 -10.69
N ASP A 28 -15.89 -36.81 -10.00
CA ASP A 28 -16.26 -36.08 -8.77
C ASP A 28 -16.15 -34.55 -8.91
N LEU A 29 -16.68 -34.03 -10.02
CA LEU A 29 -16.66 -32.61 -10.37
C LEU A 29 -17.63 -31.86 -9.46
N VAL A 30 -17.11 -30.93 -8.66
CA VAL A 30 -17.92 -30.01 -7.85
C VAL A 30 -18.19 -28.75 -8.65
N ILE A 31 -19.45 -28.59 -9.09
CA ILE A 31 -19.88 -27.45 -9.90
C ILE A 31 -20.52 -26.44 -8.96
N VAL A 32 -19.97 -25.23 -8.88
CA VAL A 32 -20.44 -24.15 -7.99
C VAL A 32 -21.19 -23.11 -8.80
N SER A 33 -22.32 -22.64 -8.27
CA SER A 33 -23.05 -21.49 -8.77
C SER A 33 -22.95 -20.34 -7.78
N ALA A 34 -22.65 -19.15 -8.29
CA ALA A 34 -22.49 -17.93 -7.51
C ALA A 34 -23.18 -16.75 -8.18
N LYS A 35 -23.88 -15.94 -7.38
CA LYS A 35 -24.60 -14.74 -7.83
C LYS A 35 -24.66 -13.74 -6.68
N LYS A 36 -24.47 -12.46 -6.98
CA LYS A 36 -24.67 -11.36 -6.02
C LYS A 36 -26.05 -11.48 -5.35
N TYR A 37 -26.09 -11.33 -4.03
CA TYR A 37 -27.27 -11.54 -3.16
C TYR A 37 -27.70 -12.99 -2.91
N TYR A 38 -26.88 -13.97 -3.29
CA TYR A 38 -27.14 -15.38 -3.02
C TYR A 38 -25.93 -16.03 -2.34
N TYR A 39 -26.20 -17.01 -1.49
CA TYR A 39 -25.16 -17.94 -1.06
C TYR A 39 -24.70 -18.74 -2.26
N ASN A 40 -23.40 -19.03 -2.33
CA ASN A 40 -22.91 -20.01 -3.27
C ASN A 40 -23.52 -21.37 -2.92
N SER A 41 -23.74 -22.19 -3.94
CA SER A 41 -24.16 -23.56 -3.78
C SER A 41 -23.54 -24.42 -4.86
N SER A 42 -23.35 -25.70 -4.56
CA SER A 42 -22.71 -26.63 -5.45
C SER A 42 -23.47 -27.94 -5.61
N VAL A 43 -23.14 -28.64 -6.69
CA VAL A 43 -23.54 -30.03 -6.92
C VAL A 43 -22.34 -30.83 -7.36
N THR A 44 -22.21 -32.05 -6.84
CA THR A 44 -21.16 -32.99 -7.24
C THR A 44 -21.70 -33.94 -8.29
N VAL A 45 -21.00 -34.03 -9.42
CA VAL A 45 -21.30 -35.01 -10.49
C VAL A 45 -20.12 -35.95 -10.68
N SER A 46 -20.39 -37.24 -10.84
CA SER A 46 -19.34 -38.27 -10.94
C SER A 46 -18.55 -38.22 -12.25
N SER A 47 -19.09 -37.56 -13.28
CA SER A 47 -18.46 -37.34 -14.59
C SER A 47 -19.19 -36.21 -15.35
N PRO A 48 -18.62 -35.67 -16.43
CA PRO A 48 -19.27 -34.65 -17.24
C PRO A 48 -20.66 -35.12 -17.72
N THR A 49 -21.69 -34.34 -17.46
CA THR A 49 -23.09 -34.70 -17.74
C THR A 49 -23.91 -33.49 -18.18
N THR A 50 -25.13 -33.72 -18.64
CA THR A 50 -26.12 -32.70 -19.02
C THR A 50 -27.27 -32.65 -18.01
N ASN A 51 -28.05 -31.57 -18.01
CA ASN A 51 -29.21 -31.38 -17.13
C ASN A 51 -28.85 -31.34 -15.63
N VAL A 52 -27.70 -30.74 -15.30
CA VAL A 52 -27.31 -30.45 -13.92
C VAL A 52 -28.13 -29.26 -13.43
N GLU A 53 -28.78 -29.41 -12.27
CA GLU A 53 -29.53 -28.34 -11.61
C GLU A 53 -28.82 -27.93 -10.31
N ILE A 54 -28.67 -26.63 -10.09
CA ILE A 54 -28.06 -26.06 -8.89
C ILE A 54 -29.02 -25.01 -8.34
N LEU A 55 -29.58 -25.27 -7.15
CA LEU A 55 -30.44 -24.33 -6.45
C LEU A 55 -29.58 -23.44 -5.55
N ILE A 56 -29.65 -22.13 -5.76
CA ILE A 56 -28.97 -21.15 -4.91
C ILE A 56 -29.99 -20.40 -4.04
N GLU A 57 -29.64 -20.19 -2.78
CA GLU A 57 -30.49 -19.54 -1.79
C GLU A 57 -30.11 -18.06 -1.68
N SER A 58 -31.11 -17.17 -1.58
CA SER A 58 -30.86 -15.75 -1.33
C SER A 58 -30.23 -15.54 0.05
N VAL A 59 -29.24 -14.66 0.15
CA VAL A 59 -28.77 -14.20 1.46
C VAL A 59 -29.83 -13.30 2.11
N PRO A 60 -29.92 -13.25 3.45
CA PRO A 60 -30.77 -12.29 4.13
C PRO A 60 -30.47 -10.86 3.68
N GLN A 61 -31.49 -10.01 3.66
CA GLN A 61 -31.34 -8.59 3.29
C GLN A 61 -31.59 -7.67 4.48
N ASP A 62 -31.77 -8.24 5.67
CA ASP A 62 -31.96 -7.49 6.90
C ASP A 62 -30.66 -6.81 7.34
N ASN A 63 -30.84 -5.60 7.86
CA ASN A 63 -29.80 -4.79 8.46
C ASN A 63 -30.20 -4.49 9.90
N ASN A 64 -30.03 -5.48 10.78
CA ASN A 64 -30.46 -5.39 12.17
C ASN A 64 -29.69 -4.27 12.92
N PRO A 65 -30.36 -3.22 13.44
CA PRO A 65 -29.70 -2.13 14.17
C PRO A 65 -29.13 -2.57 15.52
N ASN A 66 -29.63 -3.69 16.07
CA ASN A 66 -29.13 -4.30 17.32
C ASN A 66 -28.03 -5.34 17.07
N TYR A 67 -27.55 -5.47 15.83
CA TYR A 67 -26.45 -6.37 15.52
C TYR A 67 -25.18 -5.94 16.25
N ASN A 68 -24.52 -6.90 16.90
CA ASN A 68 -23.22 -6.70 17.49
C ASN A 68 -22.17 -7.22 16.52
N PHE A 69 -21.26 -6.34 16.11
CA PHE A 69 -20.12 -6.74 15.30
C PHE A 69 -19.31 -7.82 15.99
N MET A 70 -18.90 -8.80 15.19
CA MET A 70 -18.08 -9.89 15.65
C MET A 70 -16.66 -9.39 15.87
N ASP A 71 -16.05 -9.79 16.99
CA ASP A 71 -14.65 -9.51 17.24
C ASP A 71 -13.78 -10.10 16.11
N PRO A 72 -12.84 -9.35 15.53
CA PRO A 72 -11.94 -9.83 14.48
C PRO A 72 -11.18 -11.12 14.84
N GLU A 73 -10.91 -11.39 16.13
CA GLU A 73 -10.29 -12.64 16.59
C GLU A 73 -11.11 -13.88 16.21
N VAL A 74 -12.44 -13.77 16.14
CA VAL A 74 -13.31 -14.87 15.71
C VAL A 74 -13.03 -15.24 14.25
N CYS A 75 -12.79 -14.24 13.40
CA CYS A 75 -12.36 -14.45 12.01
C CYS A 75 -10.95 -15.10 11.98
N GLY A 76 -10.05 -14.66 12.86
CA GLY A 76 -8.70 -15.22 13.02
C GLY A 76 -8.66 -16.71 13.36
N SER A 77 -9.70 -17.25 14.01
CA SER A 77 -9.79 -18.71 14.27
C SER A 77 -9.83 -19.57 13.01
N CYS A 78 -10.24 -18.99 11.88
CA CYS A 78 -10.35 -19.61 10.56
C CYS A 78 -9.36 -18.98 9.55
N HIS A 79 -8.97 -17.72 9.76
CA HIS A 79 -8.07 -16.94 8.92
C HIS A 79 -6.90 -16.33 9.72
N PRO A 80 -6.05 -17.13 10.38
CA PRO A 80 -5.01 -16.61 11.27
C PRO A 80 -4.02 -15.71 10.55
N ASP A 81 -3.60 -16.08 9.34
CA ASP A 81 -2.64 -15.28 8.56
C ASP A 81 -3.21 -13.91 8.18
N GLN A 82 -4.47 -13.85 7.72
CA GLN A 82 -5.13 -12.58 7.39
C GLN A 82 -5.37 -11.72 8.63
N TYR A 83 -5.73 -12.35 9.76
CA TYR A 83 -5.90 -11.65 11.02
C TYR A 83 -4.59 -11.04 11.50
N ASP A 84 -3.48 -11.77 11.42
CA ASP A 84 -2.15 -11.26 11.75
C ASP A 84 -1.72 -10.14 10.80
N GLN A 85 -2.01 -10.25 9.51
CA GLN A 85 -1.73 -9.21 8.50
C GLN A 85 -2.54 -7.93 8.74
N TRP A 86 -3.82 -8.07 9.07
CA TRP A 86 -4.70 -6.95 9.39
C TRP A 86 -4.29 -6.29 10.72
N THR A 87 -3.88 -7.08 11.72
CA THR A 87 -3.50 -6.57 13.04
C THR A 87 -2.29 -5.63 12.94
N GLY A 88 -2.46 -4.37 13.36
CA GLY A 88 -1.41 -3.35 13.27
C GLY A 88 -1.24 -2.74 11.88
N SER A 89 -2.05 -3.15 10.89
CA SER A 89 -2.16 -2.46 9.61
C SER A 89 -2.80 -1.07 9.78
N PRO A 90 -2.61 -0.15 8.82
CA PRO A 90 -3.34 1.12 8.80
C PRO A 90 -4.87 0.96 8.86
N MET A 91 -5.41 -0.13 8.31
CA MET A 91 -6.84 -0.45 8.38
C MET A 91 -7.30 -0.73 9.80
N SER A 92 -6.59 -1.59 10.54
CA SER A 92 -6.91 -1.89 11.94
C SER A 92 -6.72 -0.69 12.87
N LEU A 93 -5.82 0.24 12.49
CA LEU A 93 -5.48 1.42 13.28
C LEU A 93 -6.26 2.67 12.86
N ALA A 94 -7.19 2.56 11.92
CA ALA A 94 -7.89 3.71 11.34
C ALA A 94 -8.62 4.56 12.41
N GLY A 95 -9.25 3.91 13.39
CA GLY A 95 -10.00 4.59 14.45
C GLY A 95 -9.13 5.21 15.55
N VAL A 96 -7.83 4.91 15.57
CA VAL A 96 -6.85 5.46 16.52
C VAL A 96 -5.82 6.35 15.84
N ASN A 97 -6.00 6.69 14.56
CA ASN A 97 -5.03 7.46 13.80
C ASN A 97 -4.94 8.91 14.31
N ALA A 98 -3.83 9.28 14.96
CA ALA A 98 -3.66 10.57 15.61
C ALA A 98 -3.78 11.76 14.65
N TRP A 99 -3.37 11.62 13.38
CA TRP A 99 -3.47 12.72 12.41
C TRP A 99 -4.91 13.02 11.98
N VAL A 100 -5.78 12.00 11.99
CA VAL A 100 -7.22 12.19 11.77
C VAL A 100 -7.79 13.06 12.88
N TYR A 101 -7.46 12.77 14.14
CA TYR A 101 -7.88 13.61 15.27
C TYR A 101 -7.25 15.01 15.24
N ASP A 102 -5.97 15.13 14.89
CA ASP A 102 -5.33 16.45 14.76
C ASP A 102 -5.98 17.31 13.69
N THR A 103 -6.45 16.69 12.61
CA THR A 103 -7.16 17.37 11.54
C THR A 103 -8.60 17.66 11.95
N TYR A 104 -9.26 16.73 12.63
CA TYR A 104 -10.66 16.84 13.02
C TYR A 104 -10.85 17.86 14.15
N ASN A 105 -10.28 17.60 15.34
CA ASN A 105 -10.50 18.40 16.55
C ASN A 105 -9.22 18.85 17.25
N GLY A 106 -8.05 18.50 16.72
CA GLY A 106 -6.74 18.89 17.25
C GLY A 106 -6.27 18.08 18.46
N THR A 107 -6.93 16.97 18.81
CA THR A 107 -6.64 16.22 20.05
C THR A 107 -5.75 15.00 19.88
N GLY A 108 -5.27 14.70 18.67
CA GLY A 108 -4.48 13.50 18.40
C GLY A 108 -3.06 13.57 19.00
N THR A 109 -2.43 14.73 18.91
CA THR A 109 -1.09 15.00 19.42
C THR A 109 -1.02 16.33 20.17
N PRO A 110 0.01 16.57 20.99
CA PRO A 110 0.17 17.84 21.70
C PRO A 110 0.22 19.08 20.79
N GLY A 111 0.72 18.93 19.55
CA GLY A 111 0.79 20.00 18.55
C GLY A 111 -0.43 20.07 17.61
N GLY A 112 -1.41 19.19 17.78
CA GLY A 112 -2.58 19.04 16.91
C GLY A 112 -3.39 20.32 16.69
N MET A 113 -3.35 21.25 17.64
CA MET A 113 -4.03 22.55 17.51
C MET A 113 -3.33 23.51 16.54
N GLY A 114 -2.13 23.23 16.05
CA GLY A 114 -1.45 24.10 15.08
C GLY A 114 -1.93 23.86 13.64
N GLY A 115 -1.94 24.92 12.82
CA GLY A 115 -2.47 24.83 11.45
C GLY A 115 -3.99 24.63 11.43
N PHE A 116 -4.52 23.96 10.40
CA PHE A 116 -5.95 23.72 10.20
C PHE A 116 -6.52 22.66 11.14
N VAL A 117 -7.64 22.95 11.81
CA VAL A 117 -8.44 22.02 12.61
C VAL A 117 -9.91 22.17 12.19
N TYR A 118 -10.54 21.10 11.71
CA TYR A 118 -11.89 21.10 11.16
C TYR A 118 -12.90 21.73 12.13
N THR A 119 -13.04 21.24 13.36
CA THR A 119 -14.02 21.74 14.32
C THR A 119 -13.74 23.15 14.86
N ARG A 120 -12.63 23.80 14.46
CA ARG A 120 -12.25 25.15 14.91
C ARG A 120 -12.19 26.16 13.76
N ASP A 121 -11.55 25.76 12.67
CA ASP A 121 -11.16 26.65 11.58
C ASP A 121 -12.05 26.51 10.36
N SER A 122 -12.72 25.36 10.18
CA SER A 122 -13.62 25.18 9.06
C SER A 122 -14.82 26.12 9.18
N PHE A 123 -15.24 26.70 8.05
CA PHE A 123 -16.51 27.44 8.02
C PHE A 123 -17.73 26.54 8.31
N LEU A 124 -17.57 25.22 8.17
CA LEU A 124 -18.57 24.18 8.39
C LEU A 124 -18.65 23.70 9.84
N ALA A 125 -17.65 24.04 10.67
CA ALA A 125 -17.51 23.56 12.05
C ALA A 125 -18.76 23.74 12.93
N GLY A 126 -19.56 24.78 12.67
CA GLY A 126 -20.75 25.12 13.45
C GLY A 126 -22.04 24.42 13.02
N ASN A 127 -22.09 23.88 11.80
CA ASN A 127 -23.30 23.31 11.20
C ASN A 127 -23.23 21.78 11.11
N ASN A 128 -22.06 21.24 10.79
CA ASN A 128 -21.85 19.81 10.64
C ASN A 128 -20.55 19.36 11.32
N PRO A 129 -20.49 19.39 12.67
CA PRO A 129 -19.29 18.97 13.38
C PRO A 129 -18.99 17.48 13.17
N GLU A 130 -19.94 16.70 12.64
CA GLU A 130 -19.87 15.24 12.52
C GLU A 130 -19.27 14.75 11.18
N SER A 131 -18.65 15.66 10.40
CA SER A 131 -17.90 15.40 9.14
C SER A 131 -17.47 13.95 9.02
N GLU A 132 -17.75 13.32 7.88
CA GLU A 132 -17.84 11.87 7.71
C GLU A 132 -16.53 11.08 7.94
N CYS A 133 -15.51 11.70 8.53
CA CYS A 133 -14.37 11.08 9.19
C CYS A 133 -14.74 9.75 9.87
N ALA A 134 -15.81 9.71 10.67
CA ALA A 134 -16.23 8.49 11.37
C ALA A 134 -16.69 7.37 10.42
N SER A 135 -17.30 7.72 9.28
CA SER A 135 -17.73 6.75 8.27
C SER A 135 -16.57 5.99 7.61
N CYS A 136 -15.40 6.64 7.52
CA CYS A 136 -14.17 6.07 6.98
C CYS A 136 -13.25 5.51 8.05
N HIS A 137 -13.21 6.08 9.27
CA HIS A 137 -12.22 5.75 10.30
C HIS A 137 -12.77 4.94 11.48
N GLN A 138 -14.08 5.02 11.75
CA GLN A 138 -14.79 4.32 12.83
C GLN A 138 -16.07 3.67 12.29
N PRO A 139 -15.98 2.77 11.30
CA PRO A 139 -17.14 2.30 10.55
C PRO A 139 -18.14 1.52 11.39
N GLU A 140 -17.70 0.73 12.39
CA GLU A 140 -18.64 -0.06 13.21
C GLU A 140 -19.65 0.81 14.00
N PRO A 141 -19.21 1.78 14.83
CA PRO A 141 -20.15 2.68 15.51
C PRO A 141 -20.94 3.54 14.51
N TRP A 142 -20.32 4.00 13.42
CA TRP A 142 -21.02 4.73 12.35
C TRP A 142 -22.17 3.91 11.73
N ILE A 143 -21.94 2.65 11.34
CA ILE A 143 -22.98 1.78 10.77
C ILE A 143 -24.10 1.49 11.80
N LYS A 144 -23.78 1.51 13.10
CA LYS A 144 -24.76 1.32 14.18
C LYS A 144 -25.59 2.58 14.42
N ASN A 145 -24.97 3.75 14.40
CA ASN A 145 -25.62 5.03 14.59
C ASN A 145 -25.10 6.02 13.53
N PRO A 146 -25.68 5.99 12.31
CA PRO A 146 -25.17 6.80 11.23
C PRO A 146 -25.19 8.29 11.52
N PHE A 147 -24.29 9.02 10.88
CA PHE A 147 -24.05 10.44 11.11
C PHE A 147 -23.45 10.77 12.49
N SER A 148 -23.08 9.78 13.31
CA SER A 148 -22.40 10.07 14.57
C SER A 148 -21.02 10.69 14.36
N ALA A 149 -20.71 11.73 15.11
CA ALA A 149 -19.36 12.27 15.24
C ALA A 149 -18.28 11.22 15.53
N LEU A 150 -17.03 11.52 15.14
CA LEU A 150 -15.85 10.74 15.53
C LEU A 150 -15.75 10.68 17.07
N GLU A 151 -15.75 9.47 17.62
CA GLU A 151 -15.59 9.25 19.06
C GLU A 151 -14.26 9.83 19.54
N PRO A 152 -14.18 10.47 20.72
CA PRO A 152 -12.93 11.01 21.24
C PRO A 152 -11.84 9.94 21.39
N ILE A 153 -10.60 10.28 21.00
CA ILE A 153 -9.45 9.35 21.01
C ILE A 153 -9.16 8.75 22.41
N ASP A 154 -9.56 9.44 23.48
CA ASP A 154 -9.40 9.02 24.88
C ASP A 154 -10.61 8.24 25.44
N SER A 155 -11.64 8.04 24.64
CA SER A 155 -12.90 7.37 25.04
C SER A 155 -13.50 6.51 23.93
N LEU A 156 -12.67 5.76 23.22
CA LEU A 156 -13.09 4.91 22.09
C LEU A 156 -13.87 3.67 22.53
N SER A 157 -14.94 3.36 21.80
CA SER A 157 -15.61 2.08 21.86
C SER A 157 -14.73 0.95 21.30
N VAL A 158 -15.08 -0.30 21.61
CA VAL A 158 -14.40 -1.48 21.05
C VAL A 158 -14.45 -1.48 19.52
N GLY A 159 -15.59 -1.11 18.92
CA GLY A 159 -15.73 -1.03 17.46
C GLY A 159 -14.84 0.04 16.83
N SER A 160 -14.65 1.19 17.48
CA SER A 160 -13.69 2.20 17.03
C SER A 160 -12.25 1.71 17.11
N MET A 161 -11.90 0.96 18.15
CA MET A 161 -10.56 0.37 18.30
C MET A 161 -10.24 -0.70 17.25
N HIS A 162 -11.26 -1.32 16.64
CA HIS A 162 -11.05 -2.22 15.50
C HIS A 162 -10.71 -1.48 14.20
N GLY A 163 -10.90 -0.15 14.12
CA GLY A 163 -10.76 0.57 12.86
C GLY A 163 -11.63 -0.05 11.76
N ILE A 164 -11.03 -0.36 10.61
CA ILE A 164 -11.74 -1.05 9.52
C ILE A 164 -11.64 -2.56 9.73
N SER A 165 -12.65 -3.11 10.40
CA SER A 165 -12.69 -4.53 10.77
C SER A 165 -13.07 -5.46 9.62
N CYS A 166 -12.89 -6.76 9.84
CA CYS A 166 -13.31 -7.79 8.88
C CYS A 166 -14.80 -7.64 8.52
N GLU A 167 -15.67 -7.45 9.51
CA GLU A 167 -17.10 -7.31 9.27
C GLU A 167 -17.49 -5.96 8.64
N ALA A 168 -16.71 -4.90 8.88
CA ALA A 168 -16.91 -3.62 8.19
C ALA A 168 -16.81 -3.81 6.67
N CYS A 169 -15.81 -4.54 6.16
CA CYS A 169 -15.69 -4.80 4.71
C CYS A 169 -16.58 -5.94 4.22
N HIS A 170 -16.56 -7.08 4.92
CA HIS A 170 -17.19 -8.32 4.44
C HIS A 170 -18.70 -8.38 4.62
N LYS A 171 -19.36 -7.33 5.14
CA LYS A 171 -20.83 -7.23 5.16
C LYS A 171 -21.41 -6.24 4.15
N ILE A 172 -20.58 -5.64 3.31
CA ILE A 172 -21.03 -4.74 2.24
C ILE A 172 -21.76 -5.55 1.15
N ALA A 173 -23.07 -5.39 1.11
CA ALA A 173 -23.97 -6.05 0.16
C ALA A 173 -24.10 -5.28 -1.17
N HIS A 174 -23.84 -3.98 -1.16
CA HIS A 174 -23.81 -3.15 -2.36
C HIS A 174 -23.15 -1.81 -2.09
N VAL A 175 -22.44 -1.28 -3.08
CA VAL A 175 -22.10 0.14 -3.21
C VAL A 175 -22.81 0.69 -4.44
N ASP A 176 -23.54 1.80 -4.30
CA ASP A 176 -24.17 2.50 -5.43
C ASP A 176 -23.11 3.31 -6.20
N GLU A 177 -22.66 2.76 -7.33
CA GLU A 177 -21.63 3.37 -8.18
C GLU A 177 -22.09 4.69 -8.84
N SER A 178 -23.39 5.01 -8.83
CA SER A 178 -23.90 6.31 -9.30
C SER A 178 -23.72 7.44 -8.28
N LYS A 179 -23.28 7.11 -7.06
CA LYS A 179 -23.08 8.00 -5.92
C LYS A 179 -21.68 7.84 -5.31
N ILE A 180 -20.69 7.68 -6.18
CA ILE A 180 -19.35 7.26 -5.78
C ILE A 180 -18.58 8.34 -5.02
N ASN A 181 -19.01 9.60 -5.08
CA ASN A 181 -18.38 10.71 -4.37
C ASN A 181 -18.86 10.88 -2.93
N TYR A 182 -19.83 10.07 -2.49
CA TYR A 182 -20.26 10.08 -1.11
C TYR A 182 -19.20 9.44 -0.19
N PRO A 183 -18.86 10.08 0.93
CA PRO A 183 -17.75 9.65 1.77
C PRO A 183 -18.08 8.43 2.63
N GLY A 184 -17.11 7.54 2.72
CA GLY A 184 -17.09 6.35 3.56
C GLY A 184 -18.28 5.43 3.39
N ILE A 185 -18.68 4.83 4.50
CA ILE A 185 -19.83 3.93 4.56
C ILE A 185 -21.12 4.74 4.68
N TYR A 186 -21.42 5.53 3.66
CA TYR A 186 -22.53 6.47 3.68
C TYR A 186 -23.90 5.76 3.63
N PRO A 187 -24.86 6.10 4.52
CA PRO A 187 -26.21 5.53 4.51
C PRO A 187 -26.97 5.80 3.20
N GLY A 188 -27.46 4.75 2.57
CA GLY A 188 -28.21 4.85 1.30
C GLY A 188 -27.32 4.79 0.05
N VAL A 189 -25.99 4.83 0.21
CA VAL A 189 -25.02 4.55 -0.85
C VAL A 189 -24.40 3.17 -0.64
N VAL A 190 -24.00 2.87 0.60
CA VAL A 190 -23.48 1.56 0.99
C VAL A 190 -24.57 0.76 1.71
N THR A 191 -24.92 -0.39 1.14
CA THR A 191 -25.91 -1.31 1.72
C THR A 191 -25.19 -2.41 2.51
N TYR A 192 -25.62 -2.64 3.74
CA TYR A 192 -25.11 -3.69 4.62
C TYR A 192 -26.10 -4.84 4.81
N THR A 193 -25.58 -6.05 4.99
CA THR A 193 -26.34 -7.20 5.48
C THR A 193 -25.89 -7.55 6.90
N ARG A 194 -26.76 -7.35 7.89
CA ARG A 194 -26.54 -7.72 9.30
C ARG A 194 -27.70 -8.60 9.77
N PRO A 195 -27.59 -9.93 9.63
CA PRO A 195 -28.70 -10.84 9.88
C PRO A 195 -29.09 -10.91 11.37
N GLU A 196 -30.39 -10.96 11.68
CA GLU A 196 -30.92 -11.22 13.03
C GLU A 196 -30.61 -12.64 13.50
N VAL A 197 -30.69 -13.61 12.58
CA VAL A 197 -30.55 -15.03 12.89
C VAL A 197 -29.10 -15.46 12.75
N THR A 198 -28.53 -16.02 13.81
CA THR A 198 -27.14 -16.48 13.84
C THR A 198 -26.81 -17.53 12.78
N SER A 199 -27.73 -18.45 12.44
CA SER A 199 -27.49 -19.45 11.39
C SER A 199 -27.38 -18.85 9.98
N SER A 200 -27.74 -17.58 9.82
CA SER A 200 -27.74 -16.87 8.54
C SER A 200 -26.60 -15.86 8.42
N GLN A 201 -25.61 -15.91 9.31
CA GLN A 201 -24.44 -15.02 9.24
C GLN A 201 -23.73 -15.11 7.89
N ILE A 202 -23.17 -13.96 7.50
CA ILE A 202 -22.66 -13.70 6.16
C ILE A 202 -21.35 -12.90 6.22
N GLN A 203 -20.41 -13.32 5.40
CA GLN A 203 -19.18 -12.63 5.06
C GLN A 203 -19.02 -12.80 3.55
N TYR A 204 -19.30 -11.71 2.82
CA TYR A 204 -19.18 -11.63 1.39
C TYR A 204 -17.72 -11.76 0.95
N GLY A 205 -17.48 -12.47 -0.14
CA GLY A 205 -16.16 -12.54 -0.75
C GLY A 205 -16.24 -12.52 -2.27
N VAL A 206 -15.08 -12.45 -2.92
CA VAL A 206 -14.96 -12.49 -4.39
C VAL A 206 -14.86 -13.92 -4.93
N LEU A 207 -14.76 -14.92 -4.05
CA LEU A 207 -14.58 -16.33 -4.39
C LEU A 207 -15.93 -16.98 -4.70
N GLY A 208 -16.49 -16.70 -5.88
CA GLY A 208 -17.71 -17.37 -6.34
C GLY A 208 -17.47 -18.78 -6.92
N ASP A 209 -16.27 -19.33 -6.73
CA ASP A 209 -15.88 -20.67 -7.13
C ASP A 209 -15.78 -21.66 -5.95
N SER A 210 -16.22 -21.24 -4.77
CA SER A 210 -16.10 -21.99 -3.53
C SER A 210 -17.47 -22.12 -2.87
N ASP A 211 -17.79 -23.31 -2.37
CA ASP A 211 -18.99 -23.58 -1.59
C ASP A 211 -18.59 -24.19 -0.24
N PHE A 212 -18.95 -23.51 0.84
CA PHE A 212 -18.72 -23.96 2.20
C PHE A 212 -19.73 -23.33 3.16
N ASN A 213 -19.96 -23.99 4.29
CA ASN A 213 -20.85 -23.50 5.34
C ASN A 213 -20.24 -23.77 6.72
N LEU A 214 -19.77 -22.72 7.38
CA LEU A 214 -19.37 -22.73 8.79
C LEU A 214 -20.55 -22.18 9.58
N PHE A 215 -21.31 -23.11 10.18
CA PHE A 215 -22.50 -22.77 10.96
C PHE A 215 -22.21 -21.64 11.94
N SER A 216 -23.11 -20.65 12.00
CA SER A 216 -23.02 -19.44 12.85
C SER A 216 -21.90 -18.46 12.58
N LEU A 217 -20.92 -18.79 11.72
CA LEU A 217 -19.80 -17.93 11.41
C LEU A 217 -19.97 -17.32 10.02
N MET A 218 -19.88 -18.15 8.98
CA MET A 218 -19.88 -17.70 7.59
C MET A 218 -20.37 -18.80 6.64
N ARG A 219 -21.05 -18.39 5.58
CA ARG A 219 -21.34 -19.24 4.43
C ARG A 219 -20.87 -18.53 3.18
N SER A 220 -20.28 -19.29 2.26
CA SER A 220 -19.74 -18.76 1.01
C SER A 220 -20.80 -17.94 0.27
N SER A 221 -20.47 -16.70 -0.04
CA SER A 221 -21.34 -15.77 -0.76
C SER A 221 -20.53 -14.85 -1.64
N TYR A 222 -21.11 -14.47 -2.77
CA TYR A 222 -20.38 -13.78 -3.83
C TYR A 222 -20.74 -12.31 -3.91
N GLN A 223 -19.74 -11.45 -3.82
CA GLN A 223 -19.85 -10.02 -4.02
C GLN A 223 -18.75 -9.54 -4.98
N PRO A 224 -19.07 -9.29 -6.27
CA PRO A 224 -18.08 -8.83 -7.24
C PRO A 224 -17.56 -7.42 -6.97
N GLN A 225 -18.29 -6.59 -6.21
CA GLN A 225 -17.85 -5.23 -5.86
C GLN A 225 -16.71 -5.20 -4.82
N LEU A 226 -16.38 -6.31 -4.14
CA LEU A 226 -15.22 -6.44 -3.23
C LEU A 226 -13.87 -6.45 -3.99
N THR A 227 -13.73 -5.55 -4.95
CA THR A 227 -12.52 -5.27 -5.74
C THR A 227 -12.24 -3.77 -5.62
N ALA A 228 -12.18 -3.01 -6.71
CA ALA A 228 -11.96 -1.56 -6.65
C ALA A 228 -13.15 -0.77 -6.07
N VAL A 229 -14.39 -1.23 -6.32
CA VAL A 229 -15.61 -0.48 -5.97
C VAL A 229 -15.81 -0.35 -4.46
N VAL A 230 -15.55 -1.39 -3.67
CA VAL A 230 -15.63 -1.29 -2.19
C VAL A 230 -14.52 -0.39 -1.63
N CYS A 231 -13.34 -0.36 -2.25
CA CYS A 231 -12.28 0.57 -1.85
C CYS A 231 -12.71 2.02 -2.09
N ALA A 232 -13.47 2.28 -3.15
CA ALA A 232 -13.98 3.60 -3.49
C ALA A 232 -14.79 4.21 -2.35
N SER A 233 -15.55 3.40 -1.59
CA SER A 233 -16.32 3.91 -0.45
C SER A 233 -15.48 4.78 0.50
N CYS A 234 -14.20 4.47 0.73
CA CYS A 234 -13.34 5.29 1.61
C CYS A 234 -12.19 6.01 0.88
N HIS A 235 -11.93 5.68 -0.39
CA HIS A 235 -10.84 6.23 -1.19
C HIS A 235 -11.35 7.04 -2.40
N GLN A 236 -12.63 7.38 -2.38
CA GLN A 236 -13.27 8.30 -3.29
C GLN A 236 -14.28 9.13 -2.50
N ASP A 237 -14.04 10.43 -2.41
CA ASP A 237 -15.02 11.34 -1.85
C ASP A 237 -14.85 12.77 -2.40
N LYS A 238 -15.92 13.52 -2.23
CA LYS A 238 -16.01 14.95 -2.53
C LYS A 238 -16.41 15.67 -1.24
N ASN A 239 -16.07 16.95 -1.11
CA ASN A 239 -16.68 17.75 -0.06
C ASN A 239 -18.09 18.22 -0.46
N ASP A 240 -18.88 18.56 0.54
CA ASP A 240 -20.22 19.15 0.43
C ASP A 240 -20.15 20.60 0.94
N PRO A 241 -19.83 21.58 0.06
CA PRO A 241 -19.65 22.97 0.45
C PRO A 241 -20.92 23.69 0.91
N ASP A 242 -22.13 23.19 0.60
CA ASP A 242 -23.39 23.81 0.99
C ASP A 242 -24.19 23.04 2.07
N GLU A 243 -23.72 21.85 2.43
CA GLU A 243 -24.21 20.99 3.52
C GLU A 243 -25.64 20.50 3.34
N ASP A 244 -26.04 20.23 2.10
CA ASP A 244 -27.36 19.68 1.78
C ASP A 244 -27.38 18.13 1.70
N GLY A 245 -26.22 17.49 1.76
CA GLY A 245 -26.02 16.04 1.67
C GLY A 245 -25.96 15.50 0.23
N ASP A 246 -25.81 16.35 -0.78
CA ASP A 246 -25.61 15.99 -2.18
C ASP A 246 -24.13 16.14 -2.61
N PHE A 247 -23.38 15.05 -2.45
CA PHE A 247 -21.96 14.99 -2.82
C PHE A 247 -21.70 14.90 -4.33
N GLU A 248 -22.73 14.91 -5.17
CA GLU A 248 -22.57 14.84 -6.63
C GLU A 248 -22.72 16.22 -7.30
N GLU A 249 -22.93 17.29 -6.53
CA GLU A 249 -23.13 18.66 -7.02
C GLU A 249 -21.88 19.27 -7.71
N GLU A 250 -22.05 20.20 -8.66
CA GLU A 250 -20.95 20.71 -9.49
C GLU A 250 -19.90 21.55 -8.71
N ASN A 251 -20.31 22.19 -7.62
CA ASN A 251 -19.53 23.11 -6.78
C ASN A 251 -18.62 22.41 -5.77
N GLY A 252 -18.83 21.13 -5.47
CA GLY A 252 -17.92 20.37 -4.63
C GLY A 252 -16.58 20.08 -5.32
N VAL A 253 -15.54 19.91 -4.52
CA VAL A 253 -14.19 19.52 -4.94
C VAL A 253 -13.91 18.11 -4.44
N ILE A 254 -13.41 17.26 -5.34
CA ILE A 254 -13.00 15.90 -4.98
C ILE A 254 -11.85 15.99 -3.97
N SER A 255 -12.06 15.44 -2.78
CA SER A 255 -11.12 15.44 -1.66
C SER A 255 -10.20 14.22 -1.72
N GLU A 256 -10.77 13.03 -1.92
CA GLU A 256 -10.07 11.78 -2.20
C GLU A 256 -10.37 11.33 -3.64
N PRO A 257 -9.42 11.46 -4.58
CA PRO A 257 -9.67 11.15 -6.00
C PRO A 257 -9.30 9.72 -6.44
N THR A 258 -8.83 8.86 -5.53
CA THR A 258 -8.07 7.65 -5.89
C THR A 258 -8.84 6.70 -6.79
N TYR A 259 -10.13 6.46 -6.52
CA TYR A 259 -10.93 5.56 -7.38
C TYR A 259 -11.15 6.14 -8.77
N LEU A 260 -11.50 7.42 -8.88
CA LEU A 260 -11.74 8.05 -10.18
C LEU A 260 -10.45 8.16 -11.00
N GLU A 261 -9.30 8.39 -10.36
CA GLU A 261 -7.99 8.31 -11.01
C GLU A 261 -7.70 6.91 -11.54
N TRP A 262 -8.06 5.87 -10.78
CA TRP A 262 -7.98 4.49 -11.25
C TRP A 262 -8.95 4.22 -12.40
N LEU A 263 -10.19 4.69 -12.29
CA LEU A 263 -11.23 4.48 -13.28
C LEU A 263 -10.85 5.12 -14.64
N ASP A 264 -10.19 6.27 -14.63
CA ASP A 264 -9.72 6.96 -15.83
C ASP A 264 -8.45 6.34 -16.45
N SER A 265 -7.77 5.43 -15.73
CA SER A 265 -6.54 4.83 -16.21
C SER A 265 -6.73 3.51 -16.98
N PRO A 266 -5.74 3.08 -17.78
CA PRO A 266 -5.77 1.76 -18.42
C PRO A 266 -5.83 0.57 -17.45
N TYR A 267 -5.67 0.76 -16.14
CA TYR A 267 -5.80 -0.31 -15.16
C TYR A 267 -7.25 -0.72 -14.91
N SER A 268 -8.23 0.18 -15.17
CA SER A 268 -9.65 -0.13 -14.98
C SER A 268 -10.28 -0.92 -16.12
N ASP A 269 -9.70 -0.85 -17.33
CA ASP A 269 -10.23 -1.51 -18.53
C ASP A 269 -9.87 -3.00 -18.57
N PRO A 270 -10.84 -3.94 -18.47
CA PRO A 270 -10.57 -5.37 -18.54
C PRO A 270 -9.99 -5.86 -19.87
N GLN A 271 -9.96 -5.03 -20.92
CA GLN A 271 -9.29 -5.33 -22.20
C GLN A 271 -7.84 -4.84 -22.27
N SER A 272 -7.42 -3.98 -21.33
CA SER A 272 -6.07 -3.46 -21.27
C SER A 272 -5.07 -4.54 -20.83
N PRO A 273 -3.86 -4.58 -21.38
CA PRO A 273 -2.79 -5.44 -20.88
C PRO A 273 -2.33 -5.05 -19.46
N TYR A 274 -2.71 -3.85 -18.99
CA TYR A 274 -2.42 -3.34 -17.65
C TYR A 274 -3.56 -3.57 -16.66
N TYR A 275 -4.67 -4.21 -17.05
CA TYR A 275 -5.82 -4.38 -16.18
C TYR A 275 -5.43 -4.95 -14.81
N ALA A 276 -5.72 -4.18 -13.77
CA ALA A 276 -5.58 -4.61 -12.38
C ALA A 276 -6.53 -3.80 -11.51
N THR A 277 -7.13 -4.44 -10.54
CA THR A 277 -7.97 -3.78 -9.53
C THR A 277 -7.16 -3.44 -8.28
N CYS A 278 -7.71 -2.62 -7.38
CA CYS A 278 -7.05 -2.26 -6.13
C CYS A 278 -6.55 -3.50 -5.34
N VAL A 279 -7.33 -4.58 -5.34
CA VAL A 279 -7.00 -5.82 -4.61
C VAL A 279 -5.89 -6.64 -5.29
N ASP A 280 -5.61 -6.42 -6.58
CA ASP A 280 -4.50 -7.09 -7.26
C ASP A 280 -3.14 -6.54 -6.81
N CYS A 281 -3.08 -5.24 -6.54
CA CYS A 281 -1.85 -4.55 -6.10
C CYS A 281 -1.73 -4.49 -4.56
N HIS A 282 -2.80 -4.10 -3.86
CA HIS A 282 -2.76 -3.82 -2.40
C HIS A 282 -3.13 -5.01 -1.52
N MET A 283 -3.61 -6.11 -2.12
CA MET A 283 -3.89 -7.37 -1.43
C MET A 283 -3.24 -8.54 -2.16
N PRO A 284 -1.90 -8.51 -2.38
CA PRO A 284 -1.23 -9.51 -3.21
C PRO A 284 -1.34 -10.91 -2.62
N SER A 285 -1.08 -11.93 -3.42
CA SER A 285 -1.05 -13.30 -2.91
C SER A 285 0.14 -13.52 -1.98
N TYR A 286 -0.07 -14.24 -0.88
CA TYR A 286 0.98 -14.52 0.12
C TYR A 286 1.32 -16.02 0.25
N GLY A 287 0.82 -16.86 -0.66
CA GLY A 287 1.21 -18.27 -0.77
C GLY A 287 0.35 -19.27 0.03
N ALA A 288 -0.67 -18.82 0.77
CA ALA A 288 -1.63 -19.72 1.40
C ALA A 288 -2.43 -20.51 0.36
N SER A 289 -2.79 -21.76 0.68
CA SER A 289 -3.54 -22.65 -0.24
C SER A 289 -4.93 -23.03 0.26
N PHE A 290 -5.37 -22.49 1.40
CA PHE A 290 -6.66 -22.76 2.01
C PHE A 290 -7.46 -21.46 2.16
N VAL A 291 -8.76 -21.50 1.86
CA VAL A 291 -9.66 -20.36 2.10
C VAL A 291 -9.75 -20.09 3.60
N CYS A 292 -9.88 -21.15 4.40
CA CYS A 292 -10.02 -21.14 5.84
C CYS A 292 -9.32 -22.36 6.41
N THR A 293 -8.61 -22.24 7.52
CA THR A 293 -7.89 -23.35 8.18
C THR A 293 -8.83 -24.43 8.73
N GLN A 294 -10.11 -24.10 8.95
CA GLN A 294 -11.14 -25.02 9.40
C GLN A 294 -11.87 -25.73 8.25
N ILE A 295 -11.64 -25.34 6.99
CA ILE A 295 -12.27 -25.93 5.81
C ILE A 295 -11.20 -26.62 4.95
N ASN A 296 -11.38 -27.91 4.66
CA ASN A 296 -10.51 -28.63 3.74
C ASN A 296 -10.82 -28.33 2.27
N LEU A 297 -10.65 -27.07 1.86
CA LEU A 297 -10.86 -26.60 0.49
C LEU A 297 -9.58 -25.96 -0.04
N GLN A 298 -8.75 -26.78 -0.71
CA GLN A 298 -7.51 -26.33 -1.33
C GLN A 298 -7.76 -25.61 -2.65
N ARG A 299 -7.00 -24.54 -2.88
CA ARG A 299 -7.03 -23.75 -4.12
C ARG A 299 -5.66 -23.20 -4.48
N ASP A 300 -5.55 -22.68 -5.70
CA ASP A 300 -4.36 -21.97 -6.16
C ASP A 300 -4.02 -20.82 -5.22
N SER A 301 -2.78 -20.82 -4.73
CA SER A 301 -2.32 -19.84 -3.74
C SER A 301 -2.24 -18.41 -4.26
N SER A 302 -2.16 -18.22 -5.58
CA SER A 302 -2.24 -16.90 -6.22
C SER A 302 -3.61 -16.23 -6.06
N THR A 303 -4.64 -16.99 -5.68
CA THR A 303 -6.02 -16.50 -5.56
C THR A 303 -6.41 -16.13 -4.12
N ILE A 304 -5.55 -16.40 -3.14
CA ILE A 304 -5.76 -16.03 -1.73
C ILE A 304 -4.98 -14.76 -1.43
N ARG A 305 -5.69 -13.74 -0.95
CA ARG A 305 -5.23 -12.35 -0.90
C ARG A 305 -4.78 -11.96 0.50
N ALA A 306 -3.69 -11.19 0.59
CA ALA A 306 -3.20 -10.62 1.84
C ALA A 306 -4.11 -9.51 2.35
N HIS A 307 -4.09 -9.23 3.66
CA HIS A 307 -4.94 -8.24 4.32
C HIS A 307 -4.12 -7.16 5.08
N ASP A 308 -2.85 -6.99 4.75
CA ASP A 308 -1.99 -5.96 5.33
C ASP A 308 -2.20 -4.57 4.71
N ILE A 309 -2.76 -4.50 3.49
CA ILE A 309 -3.24 -3.31 2.76
C ILE A 309 -2.36 -2.08 3.02
N LYS A 310 -1.21 -2.07 2.36
CA LYS A 310 -0.19 -1.03 2.50
C LYS A 310 -0.35 0.05 1.43
N GLY A 311 0.09 1.26 1.78
CA GLY A 311 0.12 2.42 0.88
C GLY A 311 1.48 3.10 0.92
N THR A 312 1.66 4.10 1.79
CA THR A 312 2.88 4.92 1.85
C THR A 312 4.01 4.26 2.64
N THR A 313 4.31 3.00 2.35
CA THR A 313 5.49 2.28 2.90
C THR A 313 6.69 2.41 1.94
N PRO A 314 7.92 2.18 2.40
CA PRO A 314 9.10 2.22 1.53
C PRO A 314 8.96 1.35 0.27
N GLU A 315 8.49 0.11 0.43
CA GLU A 315 8.26 -0.82 -0.67
C GLU A 315 7.38 -0.24 -1.78
N TYR A 316 6.32 0.48 -1.44
CA TYR A 316 5.40 1.05 -2.44
C TYR A 316 5.92 2.36 -3.01
N LEU A 317 6.52 3.21 -2.17
CA LEU A 317 7.04 4.51 -2.59
C LEU A 317 8.26 4.39 -3.50
N GLU A 318 9.17 3.45 -3.22
CA GLU A 318 10.37 3.20 -4.03
C GLU A 318 10.06 2.50 -5.36
N ASN A 319 8.90 1.83 -5.48
CA ASN A 319 8.51 1.13 -6.71
C ASN A 319 7.43 1.87 -7.52
N ALA A 320 6.92 3.02 -7.07
CA ALA A 320 5.80 3.71 -7.69
C ALA A 320 6.12 4.34 -9.05
N VAL A 321 7.34 4.89 -9.19
CA VAL A 321 7.73 5.70 -10.36
C VAL A 321 9.16 5.39 -10.77
N GLU A 322 9.49 5.66 -12.03
CA GLU A 322 10.84 5.61 -12.56
C GLU A 322 11.38 7.03 -12.82
N LEU A 323 12.53 7.36 -12.25
CA LEU A 323 13.25 8.61 -12.48
C LEU A 323 14.40 8.39 -13.47
N ASN A 324 14.56 9.24 -14.47
CA ASN A 324 15.72 9.23 -15.36
C ASN A 324 16.26 10.66 -15.57
N ILE A 325 17.57 10.76 -15.82
CA ILE A 325 18.24 12.03 -16.12
C ILE A 325 19.09 11.91 -17.38
N ASN A 326 19.10 12.96 -18.19
CA ASN A 326 19.87 13.05 -19.42
C ASN A 326 20.63 14.39 -19.48
N PRO A 327 21.82 14.48 -18.85
CA PRO A 327 22.67 15.67 -18.94
C PRO A 327 23.26 15.86 -20.34
N GLN A 328 23.09 17.06 -20.89
CA GLN A 328 23.50 17.49 -22.22
C GLN A 328 24.46 18.69 -22.10
N PRO A 329 25.78 18.46 -22.04
CA PRO A 329 26.77 19.53 -21.97
C PRO A 329 26.84 20.31 -23.29
N SER A 330 26.83 21.63 -23.22
CA SER A 330 26.97 22.53 -24.37
C SER A 330 27.79 23.77 -23.99
N GLY A 331 29.07 23.79 -24.37
CA GLY A 331 29.98 24.88 -24.05
C GLY A 331 30.28 24.94 -22.54
N ASN A 332 29.91 26.05 -21.90
CA ASN A 332 30.09 26.27 -20.46
C ASN A 332 28.79 26.02 -19.67
N GLU A 333 27.85 25.26 -20.22
CA GLU A 333 26.59 24.95 -19.57
C GLU A 333 26.28 23.47 -19.72
N VAL A 334 25.57 22.89 -18.75
CA VAL A 334 24.91 21.59 -18.89
C VAL A 334 23.41 21.79 -18.73
N ASN A 335 22.64 21.38 -19.73
CA ASN A 335 21.20 21.24 -19.61
C ASN A 335 20.88 19.80 -19.19
N VAL A 336 20.09 19.61 -18.15
CA VAL A 336 19.71 18.32 -17.61
C VAL A 336 18.23 18.15 -17.84
N GLU A 337 17.87 17.26 -18.76
CA GLU A 337 16.49 16.78 -18.88
C GLU A 337 16.24 15.71 -17.82
N VAL A 338 15.13 15.82 -17.10
CA VAL A 338 14.68 14.88 -16.08
C VAL A 338 13.30 14.39 -16.45
N THR A 339 13.13 13.07 -16.47
CA THR A 339 11.84 12.41 -16.73
C THR A 339 11.43 11.59 -15.53
N ILE A 340 10.18 11.73 -15.08
CA ILE A 340 9.56 10.88 -14.06
C ILE A 340 8.36 10.18 -14.68
N THR A 341 8.35 8.85 -14.65
CA THR A 341 7.26 8.05 -15.23
C THR A 341 6.53 7.30 -14.14
N ASN A 342 5.22 7.48 -14.05
CA ASN A 342 4.37 6.69 -13.17
C ASN A 342 3.99 5.37 -13.87
N ASN A 343 4.87 4.38 -13.81
CA ASN A 343 4.74 3.12 -14.56
C ASN A 343 4.20 1.93 -13.75
N ASN A 344 3.99 2.10 -12.44
CA ASN A 344 3.64 1.01 -11.52
C ASN A 344 2.46 1.33 -10.61
N THR A 345 1.73 2.43 -10.83
CA THR A 345 0.51 2.74 -10.07
C THR A 345 -0.69 2.92 -10.99
N GLY A 346 -1.85 2.46 -10.51
CA GLY A 346 -3.11 2.54 -11.25
C GLY A 346 -3.82 3.88 -11.13
N HIS A 347 -3.30 4.81 -10.33
CA HIS A 347 -3.86 6.12 -10.00
C HIS A 347 -2.76 7.20 -10.14
N HIS A 348 -3.03 8.45 -9.79
CA HIS A 348 -1.99 9.49 -9.84
C HIS A 348 -0.95 9.28 -8.73
N VAL A 349 0.25 9.83 -8.90
CA VAL A 349 1.26 9.87 -7.83
C VAL A 349 1.60 11.30 -7.44
N PRO A 350 1.47 11.66 -6.15
CA PRO A 350 0.83 10.88 -5.08
C PRO A 350 -0.70 10.98 -5.11
N THR A 351 -1.42 9.86 -4.95
CA THR A 351 -2.89 9.87 -4.73
C THR A 351 -3.24 10.14 -3.26
N GLY A 352 -4.52 10.22 -2.95
CA GLY A 352 -5.06 10.30 -1.60
C GLY A 352 -5.42 11.73 -1.18
N VAL A 353 -5.49 11.95 0.14
CA VAL A 353 -5.67 13.28 0.76
C VAL A 353 -4.78 14.33 0.09
N THR A 354 -5.36 15.47 -0.29
CA THR A 354 -4.70 16.54 -1.07
C THR A 354 -3.51 17.25 -0.40
N ILE A 355 -3.07 16.82 0.79
CA ILE A 355 -1.83 17.33 1.42
C ILE A 355 -0.59 16.52 1.05
N ARG A 356 -0.75 15.36 0.39
CA ARG A 356 0.37 14.56 -0.11
C ARG A 356 1.09 15.30 -1.24
N ASN A 357 2.41 15.19 -1.27
CA ASN A 357 3.22 15.83 -2.31
C ASN A 357 4.52 15.08 -2.60
N MET A 358 5.06 15.30 -3.80
CA MET A 358 6.43 14.93 -4.15
C MET A 358 7.26 16.17 -4.49
N ILE A 359 8.56 16.08 -4.25
CA ILE A 359 9.53 17.12 -4.55
C ILE A 359 10.67 16.49 -5.34
N LEU A 360 10.82 16.91 -6.59
CA LEU A 360 12.02 16.68 -7.37
C LEU A 360 13.05 17.75 -7.01
N LEU A 361 14.25 17.34 -6.60
CA LEU A 361 15.43 18.19 -6.46
C LEU A 361 16.45 17.83 -7.52
N VAL A 362 16.99 18.83 -8.21
CA VAL A 362 18.04 18.66 -9.21
C VAL A 362 19.24 19.49 -8.82
N GLU A 363 20.36 18.83 -8.63
CA GLU A 363 21.58 19.41 -8.10
C GLU A 363 22.72 19.11 -9.06
N ALA A 364 23.62 20.06 -9.24
CA ALA A 364 24.87 19.83 -9.92
C ALA A 364 26.02 20.40 -9.07
N PHE A 365 27.12 19.69 -9.00
CA PHE A 365 28.28 20.09 -8.22
C PHE A 365 29.58 19.58 -8.85
N THR A 366 30.68 20.26 -8.56
CA THR A 366 32.02 19.84 -8.98
C THR A 366 32.37 18.48 -8.36
N LYS A 367 32.99 17.61 -9.14
CA LYS A 367 33.35 16.25 -8.68
C LYS A 367 34.48 16.27 -7.65
N GLN A 368 35.37 17.27 -7.71
CA GLN A 368 36.56 17.35 -6.87
C GLN A 368 36.25 17.68 -5.41
N ASP A 369 35.34 18.63 -5.16
CA ASP A 369 35.09 19.19 -3.83
C ASP A 369 33.61 19.40 -3.51
N SER A 370 32.70 18.90 -4.36
CA SER A 370 31.24 19.02 -4.18
C SER A 370 30.74 20.47 -4.10
N THR A 371 31.47 21.41 -4.69
CA THR A 371 31.02 22.81 -4.81
C THR A 371 29.82 22.88 -5.75
N PRO A 372 28.66 23.42 -5.32
CA PRO A 372 27.49 23.56 -6.18
C PRO A 372 27.77 24.38 -7.44
N LEU A 373 27.28 23.90 -8.59
CA LEU A 373 27.27 24.66 -9.82
C LEU A 373 26.19 25.75 -9.77
N ILE A 374 26.40 26.83 -10.53
CA ILE A 374 25.44 27.94 -10.60
C ILE A 374 24.26 27.49 -11.46
N TYR A 375 23.07 27.41 -10.87
CA TYR A 375 21.84 27.19 -11.61
C TYR A 375 21.46 28.44 -12.40
N THR A 376 21.18 28.29 -13.70
CA THR A 376 20.84 29.40 -14.61
C THR A 376 19.42 29.29 -15.19
N GLY A 377 18.68 28.23 -14.85
CA GLY A 377 17.30 28.03 -15.28
C GLY A 377 16.25 28.77 -14.43
N THR A 378 14.97 28.54 -14.74
CA THR A 378 13.82 29.16 -14.06
C THR A 378 12.91 28.17 -13.34
N GLN A 379 13.13 26.87 -13.52
CA GLN A 379 12.30 25.81 -12.94
C GLN A 379 12.73 25.55 -11.49
N LEU A 380 11.92 26.03 -10.55
CA LEU A 380 12.19 25.95 -9.12
C LEU A 380 11.10 25.16 -8.40
N VAL A 381 11.47 24.59 -7.25
CA VAL A 381 10.51 24.01 -6.31
C VAL A 381 9.57 25.09 -5.79
N HIS A 382 8.26 24.81 -5.83
CA HIS A 382 7.20 25.69 -5.33
C HIS A 382 7.37 26.01 -3.83
N GLU A 383 6.80 27.13 -3.36
CA GLU A 383 6.89 27.55 -1.95
C GLU A 383 6.35 26.51 -0.94
N LEU A 384 5.40 25.68 -1.38
CA LEU A 384 4.85 24.57 -0.61
C LEU A 384 5.86 23.44 -0.34
N GLY A 385 6.98 23.42 -1.06
CA GLY A 385 8.16 22.61 -0.72
C GLY A 385 8.86 23.03 0.57
N GLY A 386 8.44 24.16 1.16
CA GLY A 386 8.92 24.71 2.43
C GLY A 386 9.90 25.85 2.22
N ILE A 387 9.57 27.03 2.73
CA ILE A 387 10.45 28.22 2.75
C ILE A 387 11.31 28.18 4.01
N GLY A 388 12.64 28.22 3.87
CA GLY A 388 13.55 28.15 5.01
C GLY A 388 14.92 27.62 4.63
N ASP A 389 15.59 26.96 5.57
CA ASP A 389 16.91 26.34 5.37
C ASP A 389 16.81 24.98 4.64
N PRO A 390 17.39 24.82 3.43
CA PRO A 390 17.45 23.54 2.74
C PRO A 390 18.05 22.40 3.56
N ALA A 391 19.00 22.69 4.46
CA ALA A 391 19.62 21.68 5.32
C ALA A 391 18.64 21.09 6.34
N GLN A 392 17.47 21.72 6.53
CA GLN A 392 16.39 21.27 7.41
C GLN A 392 15.15 20.78 6.63
N GLY A 393 15.27 20.63 5.30
CA GLY A 393 14.19 20.15 4.45
C GLY A 393 13.30 21.24 3.86
N TYR A 394 13.65 22.52 3.96
CA TYR A 394 12.89 23.59 3.32
C TYR A 394 13.40 23.82 1.90
N TYR A 395 12.72 23.25 0.91
CA TYR A 395 13.24 23.10 -0.44
C TYR A 395 12.75 24.15 -1.45
N ALA A 396 11.88 25.06 -1.04
CA ALA A 396 11.36 26.11 -1.92
C ALA A 396 12.49 26.93 -2.56
N GLY A 397 12.35 27.23 -3.85
CA GLY A 397 13.31 28.05 -4.59
C GLY A 397 14.61 27.34 -5.01
N LEU A 398 14.78 26.06 -4.68
CA LEU A 398 15.87 25.24 -5.22
C LEU A 398 15.52 24.74 -6.64
N PRO A 399 16.52 24.38 -7.48
CA PRO A 399 16.24 23.80 -8.77
C PRO A 399 15.50 22.46 -8.59
N GLY A 400 14.31 22.38 -9.15
CA GLY A 400 13.44 21.24 -8.93
C GLY A 400 11.99 21.49 -9.34
N LYS A 401 11.10 20.60 -8.91
CA LYS A 401 9.65 20.70 -9.17
C LYS A 401 8.86 20.11 -8.01
N PHE A 402 7.73 20.73 -7.71
CA PHE A 402 6.78 20.29 -6.68
C PHE A 402 5.58 19.66 -7.37
N TYR A 403 5.15 18.48 -6.92
CA TYR A 403 4.00 17.74 -7.47
C TYR A 403 2.94 17.58 -6.38
N SER A 404 1.75 18.14 -6.59
CA SER A 404 0.61 18.02 -5.67
C SER A 404 -0.68 18.49 -6.33
N LYS A 405 -1.81 18.15 -5.70
CA LYS A 405 -3.12 18.76 -5.94
C LYS A 405 -3.40 19.74 -4.81
N VAL A 406 -3.51 21.02 -5.14
CA VAL A 406 -3.65 22.09 -4.16
C VAL A 406 -4.99 22.79 -4.34
N ASN A 407 -5.79 22.84 -3.27
CA ASN A 407 -7.12 23.43 -3.28
C ASN A 407 -7.11 24.90 -2.85
N HIS A 408 -8.14 25.65 -3.24
CA HIS A 408 -8.45 26.99 -2.71
C HIS A 408 -9.85 27.09 -2.09
N ASP A 409 -10.00 28.03 -1.17
CA ASP A 409 -11.27 28.44 -0.58
C ASP A 409 -12.12 29.28 -1.55
N SER A 410 -13.32 29.70 -1.13
CA SER A 410 -14.25 30.50 -1.95
C SER A 410 -13.73 31.90 -2.31
N SER A 411 -12.69 32.37 -1.62
CA SER A 411 -12.01 33.63 -1.89
C SER A 411 -10.80 33.45 -2.82
N GLY A 412 -10.48 32.22 -3.22
CA GLY A 412 -9.33 31.88 -4.03
C GLY A 412 -8.02 31.77 -3.25
N ASN A 413 -8.06 31.77 -1.91
CA ASN A 413 -6.87 31.59 -1.09
C ASN A 413 -6.57 30.09 -0.91
N GLY A 414 -5.31 29.72 -0.87
CA GLY A 414 -4.90 28.39 -0.45
C GLY A 414 -3.43 28.34 -0.02
N PRO A 415 -2.92 27.15 0.30
CA PRO A 415 -3.62 25.86 0.26
C PRO A 415 -4.74 25.79 1.32
N THR A 416 -5.94 25.35 0.91
CA THR A 416 -7.03 25.04 1.86
C THR A 416 -7.20 23.53 2.03
N PHE A 417 -7.75 23.14 3.18
CA PHE A 417 -8.11 21.75 3.43
C PHE A 417 -9.33 21.36 2.61
N PHE A 418 -9.45 20.08 2.28
CA PHE A 418 -10.45 19.62 1.32
C PHE A 418 -11.89 19.85 1.77
N THR A 419 -12.17 19.88 3.08
CA THR A 419 -13.49 20.18 3.64
C THR A 419 -13.99 21.55 3.19
N ASP A 420 -13.07 22.53 3.05
CA ASP A 420 -13.40 23.92 2.74
C ASP A 420 -13.06 24.29 1.29
N ALA A 421 -12.70 23.29 0.47
CA ALA A 421 -12.29 23.51 -0.90
C ALA A 421 -13.49 23.89 -1.78
N THR A 422 -13.31 24.90 -2.63
CA THR A 422 -14.31 25.28 -3.66
C THR A 422 -13.70 25.33 -5.06
N GLY A 423 -12.40 25.08 -5.16
CA GLY A 423 -11.72 24.81 -6.42
C GLY A 423 -10.27 24.37 -6.23
N ILE A 424 -9.59 24.19 -7.34
CA ILE A 424 -8.20 23.70 -7.41
C ILE A 424 -7.32 24.83 -7.92
N ILE A 425 -6.26 25.17 -7.17
CA ILE A 425 -5.23 26.13 -7.61
C ILE A 425 -4.40 25.50 -8.74
N PHE A 426 -3.91 24.28 -8.49
CA PHE A 426 -3.27 23.45 -9.50
C PHE A 426 -3.32 21.98 -9.10
N ASP A 427 -3.31 21.09 -10.10
CA ASP A 427 -2.98 19.69 -9.96
C ASP A 427 -1.95 19.35 -11.02
N ASN A 428 -0.73 19.04 -10.59
CA ASN A 428 0.37 18.68 -11.47
C ASN A 428 0.98 17.33 -11.10
N ARG A 429 0.22 16.50 -10.39
CA ARG A 429 0.59 15.11 -10.10
C ARG A 429 0.69 14.31 -11.39
N ILE A 430 1.41 13.19 -11.35
CA ILE A 430 1.68 12.39 -12.54
C ILE A 430 0.59 11.30 -12.62
N ALA A 431 -0.22 11.32 -13.66
CA ALA A 431 -1.27 10.34 -13.86
C ALA A 431 -0.72 8.93 -14.10
N ALA A 432 -1.57 7.92 -13.94
CA ALA A 432 -1.17 6.52 -14.17
C ALA A 432 -0.67 6.33 -15.61
N LEU A 433 0.50 5.71 -15.76
CA LEU A 433 1.20 5.48 -17.03
C LEU A 433 1.67 6.75 -17.77
N ASP A 434 1.59 7.92 -17.14
CA ASP A 434 2.10 9.17 -17.71
C ASP A 434 3.55 9.48 -17.28
N THR A 435 4.19 10.35 -18.06
CA THR A 435 5.55 10.84 -17.84
C THR A 435 5.56 12.36 -17.74
N ASP A 436 6.12 12.91 -16.66
CA ASP A 436 6.50 14.32 -16.59
C ASP A 436 7.94 14.50 -17.06
N THR A 437 8.19 15.56 -17.85
CA THR A 437 9.53 15.95 -18.30
C THR A 437 9.81 17.40 -17.93
N SER A 438 10.98 17.66 -17.35
CA SER A 438 11.44 18.99 -16.96
C SER A 438 12.93 19.17 -17.26
N SER A 439 13.40 20.42 -17.37
CA SER A 439 14.79 20.71 -17.75
C SER A 439 15.45 21.72 -16.81
N TYR A 440 16.74 21.51 -16.54
CA TYR A 440 17.52 22.28 -15.57
C TYR A 440 18.89 22.63 -16.13
N SER A 441 19.24 23.92 -16.11
CA SER A 441 20.50 24.41 -16.67
C SER A 441 21.47 24.87 -15.59
N PHE A 442 22.74 24.44 -15.71
CA PHE A 442 23.81 24.81 -14.78
C PHE A 442 25.06 25.28 -15.53
N GLU A 443 25.70 26.34 -15.02
CA GLU A 443 26.99 26.81 -15.53
C GLU A 443 28.13 25.87 -15.10
N ILE A 444 28.98 25.48 -16.06
CA ILE A 444 30.18 24.66 -15.85
C ILE A 444 31.39 25.60 -15.72
N PRO A 445 32.04 25.67 -14.55
CA PRO A 445 33.21 26.51 -14.35
C PRO A 445 34.37 26.07 -15.24
N GLY A 446 34.89 26.97 -16.09
CA GLY A 446 36.20 26.81 -16.72
C GLY A 446 36.35 25.76 -17.83
N GLY A 447 35.26 25.30 -18.47
CA GLY A 447 35.30 24.55 -19.75
C GLY A 447 35.97 23.16 -19.71
N GLY A 448 36.25 22.60 -18.54
CA GLY A 448 36.89 21.29 -18.40
C GLY A 448 36.88 20.71 -16.97
N VAL A 449 36.11 21.30 -16.06
CA VAL A 449 35.93 20.78 -14.69
C VAL A 449 34.95 19.61 -14.75
N GLU A 450 35.33 18.48 -14.16
CA GLU A 450 34.39 17.37 -13.98
C GLU A 450 33.35 17.72 -12.92
N TYR A 451 32.10 17.43 -13.22
CA TYR A 451 30.94 17.66 -12.37
C TYR A 451 30.05 16.40 -12.29
N VAL A 452 29.18 16.42 -11.29
CA VAL A 452 28.17 15.41 -11.00
C VAL A 452 26.81 16.09 -11.06
N VAL A 453 25.83 15.44 -11.66
CA VAL A 453 24.43 15.81 -11.63
C VAL A 453 23.69 14.77 -10.80
N ARG A 454 22.86 15.22 -9.87
CA ARG A 454 22.01 14.38 -9.04
C ARG A 454 20.56 14.84 -9.14
N ALA A 455 19.65 13.91 -9.38
CA ALA A 455 18.22 14.12 -9.21
C ALA A 455 17.69 13.22 -8.10
N ARG A 456 16.88 13.78 -7.20
CA ARG A 456 16.21 13.05 -6.11
C ARG A 456 14.72 13.35 -6.14
N LEU A 457 13.90 12.31 -6.07
CA LEU A 457 12.46 12.44 -5.90
C LEU A 457 12.07 12.05 -4.49
N ILE A 458 11.46 12.99 -3.76
CA ILE A 458 11.16 12.85 -2.33
C ILE A 458 9.65 12.95 -2.13
N TYR A 459 9.05 11.95 -1.49
CA TYR A 459 7.65 11.96 -1.08
C TYR A 459 7.50 12.57 0.32
N ARG A 460 6.45 13.37 0.50
CA ARG A 460 6.00 13.86 1.80
C ARG A 460 4.54 13.54 2.04
N ARG A 461 4.26 13.15 3.28
CA ARG A 461 2.91 12.92 3.78
C ARG A 461 2.15 14.24 3.94
N SER A 462 2.82 15.35 4.18
CA SER A 462 2.15 16.66 4.34
C SER A 462 2.98 17.80 3.76
N PHE A 463 2.34 18.94 3.51
CA PHE A 463 3.06 20.18 3.23
C PHE A 463 3.91 20.58 4.44
N ARG A 464 5.09 21.14 4.17
CA ARG A 464 6.08 21.40 5.24
C ARG A 464 5.54 22.36 6.31
N PHE A 465 4.90 23.46 5.90
CA PHE A 465 4.33 24.43 6.84
C PHE A 465 3.28 23.81 7.78
N LEU A 466 2.49 22.84 7.28
CA LEU A 466 1.47 22.17 8.09
C LEU A 466 2.11 21.23 9.09
N THR A 467 3.11 20.45 8.67
CA THR A 467 3.90 19.59 9.55
C THR A 467 4.55 20.38 10.68
N ASP A 468 5.13 21.55 10.37
CA ASP A 468 5.73 22.43 11.36
C ASP A 468 4.69 23.03 12.31
N ALA A 469 3.56 23.51 11.77
CA ALA A 469 2.48 24.07 12.57
C ALA A 469 1.91 23.03 13.55
N LYS A 470 1.68 21.81 13.07
CA LYS A 470 1.22 20.65 13.87
C LYS A 470 2.29 20.08 14.80
N GLN A 471 3.54 20.52 14.65
CA GLN A 471 4.71 19.99 15.34
C GLN A 471 4.85 18.45 15.23
N TRP A 472 4.41 17.87 14.11
CA TRP A 472 4.41 16.42 13.95
C TRP A 472 5.84 15.86 13.95
N GLN A 473 6.10 14.97 14.90
CA GLN A 473 7.33 14.17 14.98
C GLN A 473 7.08 12.70 14.65
N TYR A 474 5.81 12.30 14.68
CA TYR A 474 5.34 10.95 14.40
C TYR A 474 4.21 11.01 13.37
N ASP A 475 4.07 9.96 12.58
CA ASP A 475 2.93 9.77 11.69
C ASP A 475 1.64 9.46 12.48
N GLY A 476 0.51 9.36 11.78
CA GLY A 476 -0.78 9.07 12.39
C GLY A 476 -0.86 7.74 13.15
N HIS A 477 0.12 6.84 12.96
CA HIS A 477 0.20 5.53 13.62
C HIS A 477 1.34 5.48 14.65
N ASN A 478 1.84 6.65 15.08
CA ASN A 478 2.88 6.81 16.09
C ASN A 478 4.27 6.27 15.68
N ASN A 479 4.55 6.14 14.38
CA ASN A 479 5.89 5.85 13.87
C ASN A 479 6.68 7.15 13.66
N PRO A 480 8.02 7.17 13.79
CA PRO A 480 8.83 8.36 13.48
C PRO A 480 8.56 8.90 12.08
N LEU A 481 8.33 10.22 11.98
CA LEU A 481 7.94 10.85 10.72
C LEU A 481 9.15 11.22 9.85
N GLU A 482 9.32 10.54 8.72
CA GLU A 482 10.42 10.80 7.77
C GLU A 482 10.46 12.25 7.26
N ASP A 483 9.30 12.91 7.14
CA ASP A 483 9.13 14.29 6.66
C ASP A 483 9.92 15.33 7.48
N VAL A 484 10.30 15.00 8.73
CA VAL A 484 11.11 15.86 9.62
C VAL A 484 12.46 15.26 9.99
N MET A 485 12.81 14.10 9.42
CA MET A 485 14.07 13.41 9.70
C MET A 485 15.09 13.58 8.57
N PRO A 486 16.38 13.77 8.91
CA PRO A 486 17.45 13.77 7.91
C PRO A 486 17.63 12.36 7.30
N PRO A 487 18.24 12.26 6.11
CA PRO A 487 18.85 13.34 5.34
C PRO A 487 17.90 14.02 4.34
N TYR A 488 16.71 13.46 4.10
CA TYR A 488 15.82 13.88 3.01
C TYR A 488 14.61 14.68 3.46
N PHE A 489 14.23 14.64 4.75
CA PHE A 489 13.04 15.32 5.27
C PHE A 489 11.80 14.98 4.44
N GLY A 490 11.59 13.67 4.30
CA GLY A 490 10.65 13.01 3.40
C GLY A 490 11.22 11.65 3.02
N HIS A 491 10.39 10.81 2.42
CA HIS A 491 10.82 9.49 1.95
C HIS A 491 11.49 9.63 0.57
N LEU A 492 12.70 9.11 0.41
CA LEU A 492 13.37 9.10 -0.90
C LEU A 492 12.75 8.01 -1.77
N MET A 493 12.01 8.40 -2.81
CA MET A 493 11.42 7.45 -3.75
C MET A 493 12.47 6.94 -4.75
N GLU A 494 13.21 7.86 -5.36
CA GLU A 494 14.16 7.56 -6.42
C GLU A 494 15.34 8.55 -6.41
N GLU A 495 16.52 8.07 -6.79
CA GLU A 495 17.71 8.89 -6.98
C GLU A 495 18.46 8.46 -8.25
N LYS A 496 18.91 9.43 -9.04
CA LYS A 496 19.83 9.21 -10.15
C LYS A 496 21.02 10.14 -10.05
N ILE A 497 22.20 9.59 -10.29
CA ILE A 497 23.47 10.29 -10.30
C ILE A 497 24.13 10.05 -11.66
N TRP A 498 24.63 11.13 -12.26
CA TRP A 498 25.41 11.10 -13.49
C TRP A 498 26.70 11.89 -13.29
N GLU A 499 27.82 11.37 -13.81
CA GLU A 499 29.12 12.02 -13.69
C GLU A 499 29.69 12.34 -15.08
N SER A 500 30.17 13.58 -15.26
CA SER A 500 30.90 13.97 -16.47
C SER A 500 32.25 13.26 -16.57
N GLY A 501 32.79 13.13 -17.79
CA GLY A 501 34.11 12.52 -18.04
C GLY A 501 34.12 10.99 -18.00
N VAL A 502 33.06 10.35 -17.52
CA VAL A 502 32.88 8.90 -17.64
C VAL A 502 32.28 8.60 -19.02
N THR A 503 33.10 8.15 -19.99
CA THR A 503 32.57 7.49 -21.20
C THR A 503 31.80 6.27 -20.73
N SER A 504 30.47 6.36 -20.78
CA SER A 504 29.47 5.34 -20.42
C SER A 504 30.10 3.96 -20.17
N VAL A 505 30.49 3.72 -18.91
CA VAL A 505 30.64 2.36 -18.46
C VAL A 505 29.20 1.89 -18.30
N SER A 506 28.79 0.97 -19.18
CA SER A 506 27.68 0.04 -18.99
C SER A 506 27.19 0.04 -17.55
N GLY A 507 25.93 0.40 -17.35
CA GLY A 507 25.20 0.56 -16.08
C GLY A 507 25.95 0.11 -14.84
N ILE A 508 26.08 1.01 -13.86
CA ILE A 508 26.22 0.59 -12.47
C ILE A 508 25.10 -0.44 -12.26
N PRO A 509 25.41 -1.72 -11.98
CA PRO A 509 24.37 -2.68 -11.70
C PRO A 509 23.64 -2.13 -10.49
N LEU A 510 22.31 -2.00 -10.57
CA LEU A 510 21.47 -1.91 -9.38
C LEU A 510 22.03 -2.92 -8.38
N ILE A 511 22.55 -2.46 -7.24
CA ILE A 511 23.04 -3.35 -6.20
C ILE A 511 21.79 -3.92 -5.52
N ASN A 512 21.12 -4.86 -6.17
CA ASN A 512 19.97 -5.52 -5.59
C ASN A 512 20.40 -6.28 -4.33
N PHE A 513 19.45 -6.50 -3.42
CA PHE A 513 19.64 -7.50 -2.39
C PHE A 513 20.00 -8.82 -3.06
N SER A 514 21.05 -9.48 -2.58
CA SER A 514 21.47 -10.77 -3.12
C SER A 514 22.21 -11.59 -2.07
N LEU A 515 21.87 -12.86 -1.95
CA LEU A 515 22.63 -13.86 -1.19
C LEU A 515 23.30 -14.83 -2.17
N GLU A 516 24.63 -14.79 -2.23
CA GLU A 516 25.39 -15.63 -3.16
C GLU A 516 25.47 -17.07 -2.66
N GLN A 517 25.72 -17.99 -3.60
CA GLN A 517 26.03 -19.37 -3.23
C GLN A 517 27.37 -19.43 -2.50
N ASN A 518 27.43 -20.12 -1.36
CA ASN A 518 28.63 -20.23 -0.56
C ASN A 518 29.76 -20.88 -1.37
N TYR A 519 31.00 -20.41 -1.21
CA TYR A 519 32.15 -20.95 -1.94
C TYR A 519 33.34 -21.22 -0.99
N PRO A 520 33.94 -22.43 -1.02
CA PRO A 520 33.53 -23.60 -1.82
C PRO A 520 32.19 -24.20 -1.36
N ASN A 521 31.49 -24.93 -2.25
CA ASN A 521 30.34 -25.79 -1.93
C ASN A 521 30.36 -27.03 -2.86
N PRO A 522 30.54 -28.27 -2.34
CA PRO A 522 30.68 -28.62 -0.93
C PRO A 522 31.92 -28.00 -0.27
N PHE A 523 31.85 -27.77 1.04
CA PHE A 523 32.92 -27.14 1.80
C PHE A 523 33.54 -28.07 2.84
N ASN A 524 34.83 -27.89 3.11
CA ASN A 524 35.57 -28.55 4.19
C ASN A 524 36.86 -27.77 4.53
N PRO A 525 37.10 -27.35 5.78
CA PRO A 525 36.12 -27.24 6.86
C PRO A 525 35.42 -25.87 6.88
N SER A 526 35.80 -24.93 6.01
CA SER A 526 35.27 -23.56 5.95
C SER A 526 34.75 -23.19 4.56
N THR A 527 33.86 -22.20 4.52
CA THR A 527 33.28 -21.60 3.31
C THR A 527 33.06 -20.11 3.52
N VAL A 528 32.97 -19.35 2.43
CA VAL A 528 32.61 -17.94 2.48
C VAL A 528 31.19 -17.76 1.95
N ILE A 529 30.36 -17.04 2.70
CA ILE A 529 29.02 -16.63 2.29
C ILE A 529 29.08 -15.13 1.99
N SER A 530 28.81 -14.77 0.75
CA SER A 530 28.79 -13.37 0.29
C SER A 530 27.35 -12.89 0.09
N TYR A 531 27.10 -11.64 0.42
CA TYR A 531 25.80 -11.00 0.22
C TYR A 531 25.94 -9.50 -0.07
N ARG A 532 24.90 -8.90 -0.61
CA ARG A 532 24.86 -7.48 -0.97
C ARG A 532 23.61 -6.81 -0.42
N LEU A 533 23.78 -5.55 0.00
CA LEU A 533 22.75 -4.69 0.54
C LEU A 533 22.69 -3.39 -0.30
N PRO A 534 21.58 -3.09 -1.00
CA PRO A 534 21.36 -1.80 -1.67
C PRO A 534 21.27 -0.64 -0.69
N VAL A 535 20.71 -0.91 0.49
CA VAL A 535 20.40 0.07 1.54
C VAL A 535 20.94 -0.42 2.87
N SER A 536 21.12 0.50 3.81
CA SER A 536 21.48 0.12 5.19
C SER A 536 20.33 -0.63 5.84
N SER A 537 20.60 -1.74 6.54
CA SER A 537 19.56 -2.60 7.10
C SER A 537 20.03 -3.29 8.37
N ASP A 538 19.08 -3.67 9.22
CA ASP A 538 19.31 -4.72 10.23
C ASP A 538 19.43 -6.07 9.51
N VAL A 539 20.60 -6.69 9.61
CA VAL A 539 20.94 -7.91 8.87
C VAL A 539 21.09 -9.08 9.83
N SER A 540 20.36 -10.16 9.57
CA SER A 540 20.63 -11.45 10.19
C SER A 540 20.97 -12.51 9.14
N LEU A 541 22.08 -13.22 9.36
CA LEU A 541 22.52 -14.34 8.53
C LEU A 541 22.67 -15.58 9.42
N LYS A 542 21.77 -16.54 9.24
CA LYS A 542 21.59 -17.69 10.15
C LYS A 542 21.69 -19.00 9.37
N VAL A 543 22.26 -20.03 9.99
CA VAL A 543 22.44 -21.38 9.41
C VAL A 543 21.53 -22.37 10.11
N TYR A 544 20.88 -23.25 9.34
CA TYR A 544 19.91 -24.24 9.80
C TYR A 544 20.26 -25.65 9.31
N ASP A 545 19.85 -26.67 10.06
CA ASP A 545 19.89 -28.06 9.61
C ASP A 545 18.67 -28.42 8.74
N VAL A 546 18.61 -29.65 8.23
CA VAL A 546 17.52 -30.13 7.36
C VAL A 546 16.15 -30.21 8.06
N LEU A 547 16.12 -30.14 9.40
CA LEU A 547 14.89 -30.13 10.19
C LEU A 547 14.46 -28.68 10.52
N GLY A 548 15.20 -27.67 10.06
CA GLY A 548 14.94 -26.26 10.34
C GLY A 548 15.45 -25.78 11.70
N ASN A 549 16.25 -26.59 12.41
CA ASN A 549 16.83 -26.12 13.67
C ASN A 549 17.96 -25.14 13.40
N LEU A 550 18.03 -24.05 14.18
CA LEU A 550 19.12 -23.09 14.11
C LEU A 550 20.43 -23.73 14.58
N VAL A 551 21.46 -23.67 13.74
CA VAL A 551 22.78 -24.28 13.94
C VAL A 551 23.85 -23.24 14.26
N ALA A 552 23.77 -22.06 13.63
CA ALA A 552 24.71 -20.95 13.82
C ALA A 552 24.03 -19.61 13.49
N THR A 553 24.42 -18.54 14.20
CA THR A 553 24.16 -17.15 13.81
C THR A 553 25.49 -16.55 13.40
N LEU A 554 25.62 -16.15 12.14
CA LEU A 554 26.86 -15.59 11.58
C LEU A 554 26.88 -14.07 11.69
N ILE A 555 25.71 -13.44 11.54
CA ILE A 555 25.51 -11.98 11.59
C ILE A 555 24.14 -11.72 12.23
N ASP A 556 24.05 -10.74 13.11
CA ASP A 556 22.80 -10.23 13.71
C ASP A 556 23.04 -8.78 14.17
N GLU A 557 23.25 -7.88 13.21
CA GLU A 557 23.61 -6.49 13.47
C GLU A 557 23.20 -5.55 12.32
N PHE A 558 23.13 -4.25 12.60
CA PHE A 558 22.93 -3.22 11.60
C PHE A 558 24.15 -3.08 10.68
N LYS A 559 23.93 -3.06 9.36
CA LYS A 559 24.97 -2.89 8.34
C LYS A 559 24.61 -1.75 7.39
N PRO A 560 25.57 -0.88 7.02
CA PRO A 560 25.40 0.05 5.90
C PRO A 560 25.12 -0.65 4.57
N ALA A 561 24.71 0.11 3.54
CA ALA A 561 24.69 -0.40 2.17
C ALA A 561 26.10 -0.84 1.74
N GLY A 562 26.20 -1.97 1.03
CA GLY A 562 27.49 -2.50 0.61
C GLY A 562 27.50 -3.99 0.27
N SER A 563 28.67 -4.49 -0.14
CA SER A 563 28.92 -5.91 -0.34
C SER A 563 29.70 -6.47 0.84
N TYR A 564 29.28 -7.63 1.34
CA TYR A 564 29.79 -8.25 2.55
C TYR A 564 30.14 -9.72 2.31
N ALA A 565 31.06 -10.25 3.10
CA ALA A 565 31.44 -11.66 3.10
C ALA A 565 31.72 -12.11 4.53
N VAL A 566 31.19 -13.27 4.91
CA VAL A 566 31.44 -13.89 6.22
C VAL A 566 31.99 -15.30 6.04
N GLU A 567 33.03 -15.64 6.79
CA GLU A 567 33.56 -17.01 6.84
C GLU A 567 32.73 -17.86 7.80
N PHE A 568 32.27 -19.02 7.33
CA PHE A 568 31.62 -20.03 8.15
C PHE A 568 32.52 -21.26 8.28
N ARG A 569 32.69 -21.76 9.52
CA ARG A 569 33.50 -22.94 9.85
C ARG A 569 32.65 -24.02 10.50
N SER A 570 32.90 -25.27 10.11
CA SER A 570 32.16 -26.45 10.59
C SER A 570 32.63 -27.01 11.94
N HIS A 571 33.64 -26.42 12.57
CA HIS A 571 34.20 -26.82 13.86
C HIS A 571 34.61 -25.57 14.66
N SER A 572 34.55 -25.66 15.98
CA SER A 572 34.88 -24.56 16.88
C SER A 572 36.31 -24.74 17.41
N ASP A 573 37.30 -24.22 16.70
CA ASP A 573 38.62 -23.99 17.29
C ASP A 573 38.64 -22.54 17.77
N GLU A 574 38.54 -22.36 19.08
CA GLU A 574 38.58 -21.06 19.78
C GLU A 574 37.81 -19.93 19.09
N GLY A 575 36.49 -19.92 19.26
CA GLY A 575 35.65 -18.75 18.98
C GLY A 575 35.43 -18.45 17.50
N GLN A 576 34.36 -18.99 16.94
CA GLN A 576 33.16 -18.21 16.55
C GLN A 576 32.19 -19.08 15.72
N ASN A 577 30.92 -18.70 15.73
CA ASN A 577 29.78 -19.17 14.94
C ASN A 577 29.02 -20.43 15.39
N LEU A 578 29.55 -21.31 16.26
CA LEU A 578 28.76 -22.43 16.82
C LEU A 578 28.33 -22.18 18.27
N PRO A 579 27.13 -22.63 18.69
CA PRO A 579 26.69 -22.55 20.08
C PRO A 579 27.64 -23.25 21.05
N ALA A 580 27.74 -22.74 22.27
CA ALA A 580 28.57 -23.32 23.33
C ALA A 580 28.23 -24.80 23.56
N GLY A 581 29.25 -25.67 23.54
CA GLY A 581 29.11 -27.12 23.71
C GLY A 581 29.06 -27.95 22.41
N ARG A 582 29.05 -27.31 21.23
CA ARG A 582 29.05 -28.00 19.92
C ARG A 582 30.43 -27.97 19.26
N GLN A 583 31.16 -29.08 19.33
CA GLN A 583 32.55 -29.17 18.81
C GLN A 583 32.66 -29.22 17.27
N GLY A 584 31.56 -29.53 16.57
CA GLY A 584 31.51 -29.43 15.12
C GLY A 584 30.22 -30.00 14.52
N LEU A 585 30.05 -29.79 13.23
CA LEU A 585 28.91 -30.25 12.44
C LEU A 585 29.20 -31.60 11.77
N SER A 586 28.17 -32.42 11.57
CA SER A 586 28.25 -33.66 10.79
C SER A 586 28.27 -33.35 9.29
N SER A 587 28.86 -34.22 8.46
CA SER A 587 28.68 -34.11 7.01
C SER A 587 27.19 -34.19 6.65
N GLY A 588 26.74 -33.34 5.74
CA GLY A 588 25.32 -33.23 5.43
C GLY A 588 24.94 -31.94 4.72
N ILE A 589 23.64 -31.78 4.49
CA ILE A 589 23.05 -30.58 3.90
C ILE A 589 22.68 -29.61 5.01
N TYR A 590 23.00 -28.34 4.79
CA TYR A 590 22.60 -27.22 5.65
C TYR A 590 22.01 -26.11 4.79
N PHE A 591 21.21 -25.25 5.40
CA PHE A 591 20.65 -24.07 4.76
C PHE A 591 21.15 -22.82 5.46
N TYR A 592 21.37 -21.74 4.74
CA TYR A 592 21.65 -20.44 5.32
C TYR A 592 20.67 -19.41 4.77
N LYS A 593 20.15 -18.57 5.67
CA LYS A 593 19.10 -17.59 5.40
C LYS A 593 19.64 -16.19 5.72
N LEU A 594 19.58 -15.30 4.75
CA LEU A 594 19.79 -13.87 4.92
C LEU A 594 18.43 -13.21 5.11
N GLN A 595 18.32 -12.39 6.15
CA GLN A 595 17.21 -11.45 6.38
C GLN A 595 17.83 -10.05 6.44
N ALA A 596 17.37 -9.13 5.61
CA ALA A 596 17.77 -7.73 5.62
C ALA A 596 16.53 -6.87 5.38
N GLY A 597 15.96 -6.29 6.44
CA GLY A 597 14.62 -5.70 6.39
C GLY A 597 13.56 -6.72 5.93
N SER A 598 12.80 -6.39 4.89
CA SER A 598 11.82 -7.29 4.26
C SER A 598 12.45 -8.34 3.33
N TYR A 599 13.69 -8.15 2.89
CA TYR A 599 14.38 -9.10 2.02
C TYR A 599 14.70 -10.39 2.78
N THR A 600 14.32 -11.53 2.19
CA THR A 600 14.64 -12.85 2.70
C THR A 600 15.08 -13.77 1.56
N GLU A 601 16.29 -14.31 1.67
CA GLU A 601 16.75 -15.34 0.73
C GLU A 601 17.42 -16.49 1.49
N THR A 602 17.16 -17.72 1.05
CA THR A 602 17.74 -18.94 1.63
C THR A 602 18.47 -19.74 0.55
N LYS A 603 19.68 -20.20 0.87
CA LYS A 603 20.51 -21.04 -0.01
C LYS A 603 20.96 -22.30 0.72
N LYS A 604 21.37 -23.30 -0.06
CA LYS A 604 21.75 -24.64 0.40
C LYS A 604 23.26 -24.84 0.28
N MET A 605 23.89 -25.28 1.36
CA MET A 605 25.30 -25.67 1.41
C MET A 605 25.49 -27.14 1.83
N ILE A 606 26.57 -27.76 1.37
CA ILE A 606 26.91 -29.16 1.64
C ILE A 606 28.25 -29.20 2.38
N LEU A 607 28.26 -29.78 3.57
CA LEU A 607 29.48 -30.05 4.34
C LEU A 607 29.95 -31.48 4.06
N ILE A 608 31.19 -31.65 3.62
CA ILE A 608 31.85 -32.97 3.47
C ILE A 608 33.03 -32.98 4.44
N LYS A 609 33.22 -34.06 5.20
CA LYS A 609 34.38 -34.23 6.09
C LYS A 609 35.42 -35.14 5.46
#